data_AF-A0A554I803-F1
#
_entry.id   AF-A0A554I803-F1
#
_cell.length_a   1.000
_cell.length_b   1.000
_cell.length_c   1.000
_cell.angle_alpha   90.00
_cell.angle_beta   90.00
_cell.angle_gamma   90.00
#
_symmetry.space_group_name_H-M   'P 1'
#
loop_
_entity.id
_entity.type
_entity.pdbx_description
1 polymer ?
#
loop_
_entity_poly.entity_id
_entity_poly.type
_entity_poly.pdbx_seq_one_letter_code
_entity_poly.pdbx_strand_id
1 'polypeptide(L)'
;MQSIFTKAIDLISNFNIKFRTSAMKQEITDEGFQILISSDDFIDLVAREGKRFLKESKKFLSTFKESISITTSAFGKSLFTTSINPRYFIWENFQKRMLNKASDLIPEFKGVLKSMRLTKSIKDYEILAEIGESNIFSIDEACAIFKALTERQPNGEAGDLLNDRYANIIYVRLDEETVVPSFVCWDSSDCKWRLAAFSFDDRSWDAGPCVLVRG
;
A
#
# COMPACT_ATOMS: atom_id res chain seq x y z
N MET A 1 14.12 15.58 1.08
CA MET A 1 13.17 16.72 1.01
C MET A 1 13.37 17.68 -0.17
N GLN A 2 14.55 17.72 -0.83
CA GLN A 2 14.84 18.58 -2.01
C GLN A 2 14.10 18.23 -3.32
N SER A 3 13.23 17.21 -3.35
CA SER A 3 12.63 16.69 -4.61
C SER A 3 11.27 17.28 -4.96
N ILE A 4 10.48 17.72 -3.97
CA ILE A 4 9.10 18.20 -4.18
C ILE A 4 9.09 19.70 -4.48
N PHE A 5 9.91 20.48 -3.78
CA PHE A 5 9.99 21.93 -3.96
C PHE A 5 10.51 22.30 -5.36
N THR A 6 11.55 21.62 -5.84
CA THR A 6 12.11 21.83 -7.19
C THR A 6 11.09 21.48 -8.28
N LYS A 7 10.34 20.38 -8.11
CA LYS A 7 9.29 19.99 -9.06
C LYS A 7 8.08 20.93 -9.03
N ALA A 8 7.74 21.50 -7.87
CA ALA A 8 6.70 22.52 -7.76
C ALA A 8 7.13 23.82 -8.47
N ILE A 9 8.40 24.22 -8.33
CA ILE A 9 8.98 25.36 -9.05
C ILE A 9 8.99 25.11 -10.57
N ASP A 10 9.34 23.89 -11.02
CA ASP A 10 9.30 23.52 -12.44
C ASP A 10 7.86 23.51 -12.99
N LEU A 11 6.88 23.06 -12.20
CA LEU A 11 5.47 23.07 -12.57
C LEU A 11 4.96 24.51 -12.71
N ILE A 12 5.25 25.37 -11.73
CA ILE A 12 4.90 26.79 -11.76
C ILE A 12 5.58 27.47 -12.95
N SER A 13 6.85 27.17 -13.23
CA SER A 13 7.60 27.73 -14.36
C SER A 13 7.03 27.30 -15.70
N ASN A 14 6.70 26.01 -15.86
CA ASN A 14 6.08 25.49 -17.09
C ASN A 14 4.65 26.01 -17.30
N PHE A 15 3.88 26.16 -16.21
CA PHE A 15 2.55 26.77 -16.26
C PHE A 15 2.66 28.24 -16.69
N ASN A 16 3.61 28.98 -16.12
CA ASN A 16 3.88 30.37 -16.46
C ASN A 16 4.30 30.53 -17.93
N ILE A 17 5.14 29.63 -18.47
CA ILE A 17 5.53 29.62 -19.89
C ILE A 17 4.31 29.37 -20.80
N LYS A 18 3.52 28.32 -20.55
CA LYS A 18 2.34 28.02 -21.37
C LYS A 18 1.29 29.12 -21.30
N PHE A 19 1.08 29.69 -20.13
CA PHE A 19 0.08 30.74 -19.91
C PHE A 19 0.51 32.07 -20.57
N ARG A 20 1.79 32.47 -20.45
CA ARG A 20 2.33 33.63 -21.20
C ARG A 20 2.21 33.46 -22.71
N THR A 21 2.51 32.26 -23.22
CA THR A 21 2.38 31.98 -24.66
C THR A 21 0.93 32.09 -25.13
N SER A 22 -0.05 31.84 -24.26
CA SER A 22 -1.48 31.98 -24.55
C SER A 22 -1.97 33.43 -24.36
N ALA A 23 -1.44 34.16 -23.38
CA ALA A 23 -1.75 35.57 -23.09
C ALA A 23 -1.19 36.53 -24.17
N MET A 24 -0.02 36.24 -24.73
CA MET A 24 0.54 36.99 -25.87
C MET A 24 -0.30 36.84 -27.15
N LYS A 25 -1.12 35.78 -27.27
CA LYS A 25 -2.09 35.64 -28.37
C LYS A 25 -3.37 36.46 -28.16
N GLN A 26 -3.58 37.02 -26.96
CA GLN A 26 -4.77 37.79 -26.58
C GLN A 26 -4.45 39.26 -26.26
N GLU A 27 -3.28 39.78 -26.66
CA GLU A 27 -2.84 41.17 -26.41
C GLU A 27 -2.95 41.62 -24.93
N ILE A 28 -2.73 40.70 -23.99
CA ILE A 28 -2.71 41.05 -22.57
C ILE A 28 -1.42 41.80 -22.27
N THR A 29 -1.53 43.04 -21.78
CA THR A 29 -0.37 43.85 -21.38
C THR A 29 0.32 43.26 -20.15
N ASP A 30 1.60 43.60 -19.93
CA ASP A 30 2.35 43.13 -18.76
C ASP A 30 1.67 43.49 -17.43
N GLU A 31 1.01 44.65 -17.36
CA GLU A 31 0.19 45.04 -16.19
C GLU A 31 -1.06 44.16 -16.02
N GLY A 32 -1.75 43.85 -17.13
CA GLY A 32 -2.89 42.92 -17.12
C GLY A 32 -2.49 41.51 -16.65
N PHE A 33 -1.27 41.09 -16.98
CA PHE A 33 -0.71 39.82 -16.52
C PHE A 33 -0.42 39.82 -15.01
N GLN A 34 0.14 40.91 -14.47
CA GLN A 34 0.42 41.05 -13.03
C GLN A 34 -0.86 41.05 -12.18
N ILE A 35 -1.92 41.68 -12.67
CA ILE A 35 -3.25 41.65 -12.01
C ILE A 35 -3.82 40.23 -12.03
N LEU A 36 -3.70 39.52 -13.15
CA LEU A 36 -4.24 38.17 -13.30
C LEU A 36 -3.57 37.16 -12.35
N ILE A 37 -2.24 37.20 -12.22
CA ILE A 37 -1.50 36.27 -11.34
C ILE A 37 -1.65 36.60 -9.84
N SER A 38 -2.07 37.81 -9.52
CA SER A 38 -2.34 38.26 -8.14
C SER A 38 -3.81 38.08 -7.76
N SER A 39 -4.64 37.57 -8.66
CA SER A 39 -6.06 37.32 -8.39
C SER A 39 -6.24 36.06 -7.55
N ASP A 40 -7.22 36.08 -6.66
CA ASP A 40 -7.60 34.93 -5.84
C ASP A 40 -7.96 33.72 -6.71
N ASP A 41 -8.57 33.95 -7.89
CA ASP A 41 -8.91 32.90 -8.86
C ASP A 41 -7.68 32.15 -9.39
N PHE A 42 -6.57 32.85 -9.63
CA PHE A 42 -5.33 32.22 -10.08
C PHE A 42 -4.66 31.43 -8.93
N ILE A 43 -4.66 31.97 -7.72
CA ILE A 43 -4.16 31.30 -6.52
C ILE A 43 -4.94 30.00 -6.27
N ASP A 44 -6.27 30.05 -6.36
CA ASP A 44 -7.15 28.89 -6.21
C ASP A 44 -6.97 27.86 -7.32
N LEU A 45 -6.73 28.31 -8.56
CA LEU A 45 -6.43 27.41 -9.68
C LEU A 45 -5.10 26.67 -9.45
N VAL A 46 -4.04 27.38 -9.07
CA VAL A 46 -2.74 26.78 -8.76
C VAL A 46 -2.84 25.82 -7.58
N ALA A 47 -3.59 26.18 -6.53
CA ALA A 47 -3.82 25.29 -5.38
C ALA A 47 -4.57 24.01 -5.78
N ARG A 48 -5.58 24.12 -6.66
CA ARG A 48 -6.38 23.00 -7.15
C ARG A 48 -5.59 22.08 -8.08
N GLU A 49 -4.90 22.65 -9.07
CA GLU A 49 -4.07 21.90 -10.01
C GLU A 49 -2.84 21.32 -9.33
N GLY A 50 -2.24 22.02 -8.37
CA GLY A 50 -1.18 21.49 -7.52
C GLY A 50 -1.65 20.29 -6.70
N LYS A 51 -2.84 20.35 -6.09
CA LYS A 51 -3.44 19.20 -5.39
C LYS A 51 -3.74 18.04 -6.35
N ARG A 52 -4.27 18.32 -7.55
CA ARG A 52 -4.56 17.31 -8.57
C ARG A 52 -3.28 16.63 -9.08
N PHE A 53 -2.27 17.41 -9.46
CA PHE A 53 -0.98 16.91 -9.90
C PHE A 53 -0.28 16.11 -8.79
N LEU A 54 -0.34 16.57 -7.53
CA LEU A 54 0.14 15.79 -6.39
C LEU A 54 -0.64 14.49 -6.19
N LYS A 55 -1.94 14.46 -6.46
CA LYS A 55 -2.77 13.24 -6.38
C LYS A 55 -2.46 12.26 -7.51
N GLU A 56 -2.27 12.76 -8.73
CA GLU A 56 -1.98 11.94 -9.92
C GLU A 56 -0.52 11.45 -9.96
N SER A 57 0.44 12.28 -9.56
CA SER A 57 1.87 11.90 -9.45
C SER A 57 2.18 10.98 -8.27
N LYS A 58 1.23 10.79 -7.36
CA LYS A 58 1.35 9.93 -6.18
C LYS A 58 0.63 8.59 -6.29
N LYS A 59 -0.06 8.25 -7.38
CA LYS A 59 -0.71 6.93 -7.47
C LYS A 59 0.33 5.83 -7.71
N PHE A 60 0.92 5.32 -6.64
CA PHE A 60 1.92 4.24 -6.69
C PHE A 60 1.29 2.87 -6.48
N LEU A 61 -0.02 2.82 -6.24
CA LEU A 61 -0.81 1.62 -6.20
C LEU A 61 -1.72 1.53 -7.44
N SER A 62 -1.61 0.42 -8.17
CA SER A 62 -2.55 0.04 -9.23
C SER A 62 -3.37 -1.15 -8.78
N THR A 63 -4.69 -1.15 -9.00
CA THR A 63 -5.49 -2.33 -8.63
C THR A 63 -5.01 -3.56 -9.38
N PHE A 64 -4.75 -4.65 -8.64
CA PHE A 64 -4.41 -5.97 -9.16
C PHE A 64 -5.62 -6.90 -9.12
N LYS A 65 -6.37 -6.89 -8.00
CA LYS A 65 -7.66 -7.57 -7.86
C LYS A 65 -8.67 -6.69 -7.13
N GLU A 66 -9.85 -6.53 -7.72
CA GLU A 66 -10.91 -5.63 -7.23
C GLU A 66 -11.78 -6.25 -6.11
N SER A 67 -11.82 -7.57 -5.99
CA SER A 67 -12.63 -8.24 -4.96
C SER A 67 -12.10 -9.64 -4.65
N ILE A 68 -11.77 -9.86 -3.39
CA ILE A 68 -11.33 -11.14 -2.84
C ILE A 68 -12.17 -11.38 -1.60
N SER A 69 -13.14 -12.30 -1.67
CA SER A 69 -13.94 -12.68 -0.51
C SER A 69 -13.10 -13.55 0.42
N ILE A 70 -13.09 -13.23 1.72
CA ILE A 70 -12.43 -14.00 2.77
C ILE A 70 -13.50 -14.53 3.72
N THR A 71 -13.42 -15.82 4.01
CA THR A 71 -14.22 -16.49 5.03
C THR A 71 -13.33 -17.52 5.71
N THR A 72 -13.31 -17.51 7.04
CA THR A 72 -12.60 -18.49 7.86
C THR A 72 -13.44 -18.86 9.07
N SER A 73 -13.49 -20.14 9.41
CA SER A 73 -13.94 -20.58 10.73
C SER A 73 -12.84 -20.30 11.76
N ALA A 74 -13.20 -20.18 13.04
CA ALA A 74 -12.22 -20.04 14.11
C ALA A 74 -11.21 -21.20 14.11
N PHE A 75 -9.95 -20.91 14.43
CA PHE A 75 -8.85 -21.88 14.36
C PHE A 75 -7.75 -21.58 15.36
N GLY A 76 -7.00 -22.60 15.77
CA GLY A 76 -5.85 -22.42 16.68
C GLY A 76 -4.65 -21.82 15.96
N LYS A 77 -3.96 -20.84 16.57
CA LYS A 77 -2.77 -20.21 15.97
C LYS A 77 -1.62 -21.19 15.71
N SER A 78 -1.60 -22.33 16.41
CA SER A 78 -0.65 -23.43 16.19
C SER A 78 -0.67 -23.98 14.76
N LEU A 79 -1.74 -23.76 13.99
CA LEU A 79 -1.86 -24.13 12.58
C LEU A 79 -0.65 -23.68 11.75
N PHE A 80 -0.14 -22.46 11.99
CA PHE A 80 1.01 -21.89 11.28
C PHE A 80 2.34 -22.63 11.55
N THR A 81 2.38 -23.48 12.58
CA THR A 81 3.55 -24.27 12.96
C THR A 81 3.40 -25.76 12.66
N THR A 82 2.27 -26.16 12.09
CA THR A 82 2.05 -27.56 11.68
C THR A 82 2.77 -27.86 10.36
N SER A 83 3.03 -29.14 10.11
CA SER A 83 3.53 -29.64 8.81
C SER A 83 2.42 -29.90 7.80
N ILE A 84 1.19 -29.48 8.09
CA ILE A 84 0.02 -29.65 7.21
C ILE A 84 0.11 -28.63 6.07
N ASN A 85 -0.46 -28.96 4.91
CA ASN A 85 -0.50 -28.05 3.77
C ASN A 85 -1.60 -26.99 3.98
N PRO A 86 -1.36 -25.68 3.77
CA PRO A 86 -0.12 -25.01 3.33
C PRO A 86 1.04 -25.10 4.33
N ARG A 87 2.24 -25.40 3.83
CA ARG A 87 3.45 -25.36 4.65
C ARG A 87 3.94 -23.94 4.82
N TYR A 88 4.27 -23.58 6.06
CA TYR A 88 4.80 -22.26 6.39
C TYR A 88 6.28 -22.29 6.76
N PHE A 89 6.97 -21.19 6.42
CA PHE A 89 8.20 -20.78 7.07
C PHE A 89 7.93 -19.49 7.84
N ILE A 90 8.03 -19.56 9.16
CA ILE A 90 7.76 -18.42 10.03
C ILE A 90 9.07 -17.72 10.35
N TRP A 91 9.23 -16.47 9.90
CA TRP A 91 10.36 -15.65 10.31
C TRP A 91 10.25 -15.28 11.78
N GLU A 92 11.40 -15.15 12.44
CA GLU A 92 11.47 -14.83 13.87
C GLU A 92 10.72 -13.54 14.22
N ASN A 93 10.74 -12.54 13.33
CA ASN A 93 10.03 -11.29 13.52
C ASN A 93 8.50 -11.45 13.48
N PHE A 94 7.96 -12.32 12.61
CA PHE A 94 6.54 -12.66 12.60
C PHE A 94 6.17 -13.43 13.86
N GLN A 95 6.99 -14.40 14.27
CA GLN A 95 6.77 -15.12 15.52
C GLN A 95 6.66 -14.16 16.72
N LYS A 96 7.65 -13.26 16.87
CA LYS A 96 7.75 -12.34 18.00
C LYS A 96 6.69 -11.24 17.99
N ARG A 97 6.43 -10.63 16.83
CA ARG A 97 5.53 -9.47 16.72
C ARG A 97 4.07 -9.85 16.54
N MET A 98 3.79 -10.98 15.87
CA MET A 98 2.45 -11.42 15.50
C MET A 98 2.03 -12.64 16.32
N LEU A 99 2.56 -13.83 16.04
CA LEU A 99 1.99 -15.08 16.57
C LEU A 99 2.02 -15.19 18.10
N ASN A 100 3.07 -14.69 18.75
CA ASN A 100 3.13 -14.69 20.22
C ASN A 100 2.08 -13.77 20.86
N LYS A 101 1.60 -12.76 20.12
CA LYS A 101 0.60 -11.77 20.57
C LYS A 101 -0.81 -12.08 20.05
N ALA A 102 -0.93 -12.95 19.05
CA ALA A 102 -2.21 -13.41 18.53
C ALA A 102 -2.98 -14.25 19.56
N SER A 103 -4.31 -14.22 19.46
CA SER A 103 -5.18 -15.08 20.26
C SER A 103 -4.83 -16.55 20.03
N ASP A 104 -4.84 -17.37 21.09
CA ASP A 104 -4.60 -18.82 20.94
C ASP A 104 -5.63 -19.47 20.02
N LEU A 105 -6.88 -19.04 20.15
CA LEU A 105 -7.98 -19.31 19.22
C LEU A 105 -8.28 -18.03 18.44
N ILE A 106 -7.93 -18.03 17.16
CA ILE A 106 -8.21 -16.93 16.24
C ILE A 106 -9.69 -17.02 15.84
N PRO A 107 -10.47 -15.94 16.01
CA PRO A 107 -11.91 -15.94 15.73
C PRO A 107 -12.21 -16.12 14.25
N GLU A 108 -13.47 -16.43 13.95
CA GLU A 108 -13.97 -16.38 12.57
C GLU A 108 -13.79 -14.97 11.99
N PHE A 109 -13.35 -14.92 10.75
CA PHE A 109 -13.24 -13.68 9.99
C PHE A 109 -13.97 -13.83 8.65
N LYS A 110 -14.80 -12.82 8.35
CA LYS A 110 -15.48 -12.66 7.07
C LYS A 110 -15.28 -11.23 6.58
N GLY A 111 -14.83 -11.08 5.34
CA GLY A 111 -14.58 -9.77 4.76
C GLY A 111 -14.37 -9.83 3.25
N VAL A 112 -14.25 -8.65 2.65
CA VAL A 112 -13.83 -8.51 1.25
C VAL A 112 -12.55 -7.70 1.25
N LEU A 113 -11.58 -8.13 0.44
CA LEU A 113 -10.32 -7.45 0.23
C LEU A 113 -10.17 -6.99 -1.21
N LYS A 114 -9.31 -6.00 -1.42
CA LYS A 114 -8.72 -5.60 -2.68
C LYS A 114 -7.21 -5.84 -2.61
N SER A 115 -6.61 -6.17 -3.75
CA SER A 115 -5.16 -6.29 -3.89
C SER A 115 -4.67 -5.16 -4.80
N MET A 116 -3.70 -4.38 -4.31
CA MET A 116 -3.15 -3.22 -5.00
C MET A 116 -1.65 -3.40 -5.21
N ARG A 117 -1.19 -3.39 -6.46
CA ARG A 117 0.21 -3.61 -6.83
C ARG A 117 1.02 -2.31 -6.77
N LEU A 118 2.20 -2.38 -6.16
CA LEU A 118 3.18 -1.30 -6.15
C LEU A 118 3.78 -1.10 -7.54
N THR A 119 3.70 0.12 -8.08
CA THR A 119 4.22 0.48 -9.41
C THR A 119 5.63 1.07 -9.37
N LYS A 120 6.13 1.43 -8.19
CA LYS A 120 7.47 1.95 -7.95
C LYS A 120 7.97 1.61 -6.54
N SER A 121 9.27 1.82 -6.31
CA SER A 121 9.84 1.69 -4.96
C SER A 121 9.25 2.75 -4.03
N ILE A 122 8.86 2.34 -2.82
CA ILE A 122 8.17 3.20 -1.88
C ILE A 122 8.31 2.78 -0.40
N LYS A 123 8.17 3.75 0.49
CA LYS A 123 8.20 3.60 1.95
C LYS A 123 6.83 3.30 2.57
N ASP A 124 6.83 2.74 3.78
CA ASP A 124 5.61 2.29 4.46
C ASP A 124 4.68 3.46 4.80
N TYR A 125 5.26 4.59 5.25
CA TYR A 125 4.47 5.78 5.57
C TYR A 125 3.74 6.35 4.36
N GLU A 126 4.32 6.24 3.16
CA GLU A 126 3.67 6.68 1.93
C GLU A 126 2.53 5.73 1.59
N ILE A 127 2.76 4.41 1.67
CA ILE A 127 1.71 3.41 1.42
C ILE A 127 0.52 3.62 2.37
N LEU A 128 0.77 3.73 3.68
CA LEU A 128 -0.29 4.00 4.67
C LEU A 128 -1.03 5.31 4.38
N ALA A 129 -0.34 6.36 3.92
CA ALA A 129 -0.99 7.62 3.56
C ALA A 129 -1.92 7.47 2.33
N GLU A 130 -1.65 6.53 1.42
CA GLU A 130 -2.54 6.24 0.27
C GLU A 130 -3.70 5.31 0.65
N ILE A 131 -3.44 4.24 1.42
CA ILE A 131 -4.49 3.27 1.77
C ILE A 131 -5.37 3.74 2.94
N GLY A 132 -4.85 4.58 3.83
CA GLY A 132 -5.56 5.10 5.00
C GLY A 132 -5.68 4.12 6.17
N GLU A 133 -5.88 4.69 7.37
CA GLU A 133 -5.93 3.97 8.66
C GLU A 133 -7.01 2.87 8.74
N SER A 134 -8.12 3.00 8.01
CA SER A 134 -9.18 1.99 7.95
C SER A 134 -8.72 0.66 7.32
N ASN A 135 -7.56 0.65 6.67
CA ASN A 135 -6.97 -0.52 6.03
C ASN A 135 -5.87 -1.18 6.86
N ILE A 136 -5.73 -0.78 8.13
CA ILE A 136 -4.90 -1.49 9.09
C ILE A 136 -5.74 -2.60 9.74
N PHE A 137 -5.16 -3.79 9.82
CA PHE A 137 -5.79 -4.98 10.40
C PHE A 137 -5.31 -5.22 11.82
N SER A 138 -6.10 -5.92 12.62
CA SER A 138 -5.62 -6.53 13.86
C SER A 138 -4.75 -7.76 13.55
N ILE A 139 -4.00 -8.23 14.55
CA ILE A 139 -3.17 -9.43 14.44
C ILE A 139 -4.02 -10.65 14.05
N ASP A 140 -5.19 -10.81 14.66
CA ASP A 140 -6.07 -11.96 14.40
C ASP A 140 -6.68 -11.91 12.99
N GLU A 141 -7.13 -10.75 12.52
CA GLU A 141 -7.59 -10.57 11.14
C GLU A 141 -6.46 -10.89 10.14
N ALA A 142 -5.25 -10.38 10.39
CA ALA A 142 -4.08 -10.64 9.56
C ALA A 142 -3.78 -12.14 9.43
N CYS A 143 -3.78 -12.86 10.55
CA CYS A 143 -3.62 -14.30 10.55
C CYS A 143 -4.77 -15.01 9.81
N ALA A 144 -6.02 -14.61 10.02
CA ALA A 144 -7.16 -15.20 9.32
C ALA A 144 -7.07 -14.99 7.79
N ILE A 145 -6.67 -13.79 7.35
CA ILE A 145 -6.45 -13.47 5.94
C ILE A 145 -5.34 -14.33 5.35
N PHE A 146 -4.18 -14.43 6.00
CA PHE A 146 -3.09 -15.27 5.51
C PHE A 146 -3.47 -16.74 5.43
N LYS A 147 -4.15 -17.28 6.46
CA LYS A 147 -4.66 -18.65 6.42
C LYS A 147 -5.58 -18.86 5.22
N ALA A 148 -6.63 -18.04 5.10
CA ALA A 148 -7.65 -18.20 4.05
C ALA A 148 -7.05 -18.19 2.65
N LEU A 149 -6.10 -17.28 2.41
CA LEU A 149 -5.50 -17.10 1.09
C LEU A 149 -4.47 -18.18 0.77
N THR A 150 -3.65 -18.58 1.75
CA THR A 150 -2.65 -19.64 1.54
C THR A 150 -3.29 -21.03 1.44
N GLU A 151 -4.42 -21.29 2.08
CA GLU A 151 -5.18 -22.55 1.92
C GLU A 151 -5.82 -22.70 0.54
N ARG A 152 -6.04 -21.60 -0.19
CA ARG A 152 -6.50 -21.63 -1.59
C ARG A 152 -5.37 -21.87 -2.59
N GLN A 153 -4.14 -21.64 -2.15
CA GLN A 153 -2.93 -21.81 -2.95
C GLN A 153 -1.86 -22.61 -2.17
N PRO A 154 -2.19 -23.80 -1.65
CA PRO A 154 -1.34 -24.49 -0.68
C PRO A 154 0.05 -24.83 -1.22
N ASN A 155 0.22 -24.94 -2.54
CA ASN A 155 1.49 -25.24 -3.21
C ASN A 155 2.01 -24.06 -4.04
N GLY A 156 1.55 -22.84 -3.75
CA GLY A 156 1.97 -21.64 -4.49
C GLY A 156 1.51 -21.62 -5.94
N GLU A 157 0.42 -22.30 -6.26
CA GLU A 157 -0.26 -22.19 -7.54
C GLU A 157 -0.81 -20.77 -7.76
N ALA A 158 -1.18 -20.45 -9.01
CA ALA A 158 -1.76 -19.15 -9.32
C ALA A 158 -3.11 -18.95 -8.60
N GLY A 159 -3.33 -17.76 -8.05
CA GLY A 159 -4.55 -17.46 -7.29
C GLY A 159 -4.64 -15.99 -6.85
N ASP A 160 -5.11 -15.75 -5.63
CA ASP A 160 -5.33 -14.43 -5.04
C ASP A 160 -4.04 -13.75 -4.56
N LEU A 161 -3.10 -14.54 -4.04
CA LEU A 161 -1.76 -14.11 -3.68
C LEU A 161 -0.82 -14.19 -4.89
N LEU A 162 0.11 -13.24 -4.95
CA LEU A 162 1.31 -13.34 -5.76
C LEU A 162 2.11 -14.58 -5.31
N ASN A 163 2.55 -15.38 -6.29
CA ASN A 163 3.34 -16.59 -6.10
C ASN A 163 4.74 -16.51 -6.75
N ASP A 164 5.14 -15.32 -7.20
CA ASP A 164 6.39 -15.02 -7.92
C ASP A 164 7.45 -14.39 -7.00
N ARG A 165 7.49 -14.82 -5.74
CA ARG A 165 8.38 -14.34 -4.64
C ARG A 165 8.12 -12.93 -4.14
N TYR A 166 7.29 -12.14 -4.83
CA TYR A 166 6.87 -10.85 -4.32
C TYR A 166 6.02 -10.98 -3.05
N ALA A 167 6.10 -9.96 -2.20
CA ALA A 167 5.34 -9.89 -0.97
C ALA A 167 3.87 -9.55 -1.24
N ASN A 168 2.99 -10.18 -0.48
CA ASN A 168 1.60 -9.79 -0.30
C ASN A 168 1.48 -9.18 1.09
N ILE A 169 1.46 -7.85 1.15
CA ILE A 169 1.63 -7.02 2.34
C ILE A 169 0.26 -6.67 2.92
N ILE A 170 0.15 -6.69 4.23
CA ILE A 170 -0.93 -6.10 5.03
C ILE A 170 -0.30 -5.25 6.13
N TYR A 171 -0.94 -4.14 6.46
CA TYR A 171 -0.54 -3.35 7.63
C TYR A 171 -1.30 -3.82 8.84
N VAL A 172 -0.58 -4.06 9.93
CA VAL A 172 -1.12 -4.65 11.16
C VAL A 172 -0.84 -3.73 12.34
N ARG A 173 -1.87 -3.45 13.12
CA ARG A 173 -1.77 -2.77 14.40
C ARG A 173 -1.39 -3.79 15.49
N LEU A 174 -0.23 -3.60 16.11
CA LEU A 174 0.27 -4.45 17.20
C LEU A 174 -0.22 -4.01 18.58
N ASP A 175 -0.43 -2.70 18.73
CA ASP A 175 -0.93 -2.00 19.92
C ASP A 175 -1.44 -0.62 19.50
N GLU A 176 -1.81 0.26 20.43
CA GLU A 176 -2.45 1.56 20.12
C GLU A 176 -1.61 2.46 19.19
N GLU A 177 -0.28 2.38 19.26
CA GLU A 177 0.62 3.28 18.53
C GLU A 177 1.44 2.57 17.45
N THR A 178 1.60 1.25 17.54
CA THR A 178 2.51 0.49 16.69
C THR A 178 1.79 -0.16 15.53
N VAL A 179 2.14 0.25 14.31
CA VAL A 179 1.73 -0.40 13.06
C VAL A 179 2.96 -1.01 12.40
N VAL A 180 2.83 -2.21 11.82
CA VAL A 180 3.91 -2.87 11.07
C VAL A 180 3.42 -3.43 9.74
N PRO A 181 4.27 -3.45 8.70
CA PRO A 181 3.99 -4.27 7.52
C PRO A 181 4.24 -5.75 7.84
N SER A 182 3.18 -6.55 7.73
CA SER A 182 3.25 -8.01 7.74
C SER A 182 3.02 -8.52 6.34
N PHE A 183 3.71 -9.58 5.92
CA PHE A 183 3.53 -10.10 4.57
C PHE A 183 3.65 -11.61 4.49
N VAL A 184 3.11 -12.12 3.39
CA VAL A 184 3.28 -13.50 2.95
C VAL A 184 3.86 -13.53 1.53
N CYS A 185 4.86 -14.38 1.28
CA CYS A 185 5.38 -14.62 -0.07
C CYS A 185 5.64 -16.11 -0.31
N TRP A 186 5.51 -16.54 -1.56
CA TRP A 186 5.79 -17.92 -1.95
C TRP A 186 7.29 -18.12 -2.16
N ASP A 187 7.84 -19.15 -1.54
CA ASP A 187 9.17 -19.64 -1.82
C ASP A 187 9.12 -20.93 -2.62
N SER A 188 9.43 -20.80 -3.91
CA SER A 188 9.46 -21.92 -4.85
C SER A 188 10.60 -22.91 -4.58
N SER A 189 11.64 -22.52 -3.83
CA SER A 189 12.78 -23.39 -3.55
C SER A 189 12.44 -24.41 -2.45
N ASP A 190 11.76 -23.98 -1.39
CA ASP A 190 11.36 -24.84 -0.28
C ASP A 190 9.91 -25.35 -0.37
N CYS A 191 9.15 -24.87 -1.36
CA CYS A 191 7.71 -25.08 -1.52
C CYS A 191 6.93 -24.69 -0.25
N LYS A 192 7.13 -23.46 0.22
CA LYS A 192 6.51 -22.93 1.45
C LYS A 192 6.07 -21.48 1.30
N TRP A 193 5.04 -21.11 2.06
CA TRP A 193 4.69 -19.71 2.29
C TRP A 193 5.54 -19.12 3.41
N ARG A 194 6.28 -18.06 3.13
CA ARG A 194 7.10 -17.34 4.12
C ARG A 194 6.27 -16.22 4.75
N LEU A 195 6.17 -16.22 6.07
CA LEU A 195 5.47 -15.18 6.86
C LEU A 195 6.48 -14.34 7.62
N ALA A 196 6.40 -13.02 7.48
CA ALA A 196 7.32 -12.06 8.08
C ALA A 196 6.58 -10.77 8.51
N ALA A 197 7.10 -10.10 9.54
CA ALA A 197 6.60 -8.80 9.99
C ALA A 197 7.78 -7.86 10.27
N PHE A 198 8.05 -6.93 9.35
CA PHE A 198 9.17 -6.00 9.47
C PHE A 198 8.83 -4.82 10.39
N SER A 199 9.87 -4.13 10.87
CA SER A 199 9.66 -2.85 11.55
C SER A 199 9.12 -1.84 10.54
N PHE A 200 8.27 -0.93 11.01
CA PHE A 200 7.72 0.13 10.18
C PHE A 200 8.83 1.01 9.60
N ASP A 201 8.79 1.22 8.29
CA ASP A 201 9.69 2.07 7.52
C ASP A 201 11.17 1.66 7.51
N ASP A 202 11.48 0.44 7.99
CA ASP A 202 12.82 -0.14 8.05
C ASP A 202 13.49 -0.17 6.67
N ARG A 203 12.69 -0.40 5.63
CA ARG A 203 13.14 -0.43 4.24
C ARG A 203 12.07 0.07 3.29
N SER A 204 12.48 0.36 2.06
CA SER A 204 11.53 0.54 0.96
C SER A 204 11.12 -0.81 0.39
N TRP A 205 9.88 -0.89 -0.06
CA TRP A 205 9.38 -1.96 -0.93
C TRP A 205 9.69 -1.58 -2.36
N ASP A 206 10.25 -2.49 -3.15
CA ASP A 206 10.43 -2.27 -4.58
C ASP A 206 9.09 -2.30 -5.32
N ALA A 207 9.12 -2.00 -6.63
CA ALA A 207 7.96 -2.24 -7.48
C ALA A 207 7.65 -3.75 -7.57
N GLY A 208 6.37 -4.12 -7.66
CA GLY A 208 5.97 -5.52 -7.84
C GLY A 208 5.13 -6.14 -6.72
N PRO A 209 5.44 -5.97 -5.42
CA PRO A 209 4.60 -6.44 -4.32
C PRO A 209 3.17 -5.92 -4.40
N CYS A 210 2.26 -6.63 -3.75
CA CYS A 210 0.87 -6.21 -3.58
C CYS A 210 0.60 -5.85 -2.12
N VAL A 211 -0.26 -4.85 -1.92
CA VAL A 211 -0.83 -4.45 -0.63
C VAL A 211 -2.29 -4.91 -0.62
N LEU A 212 -2.68 -5.71 0.36
CA LEU A 212 -4.07 -6.11 0.56
C LEU A 212 -4.75 -5.08 1.47
N VAL A 213 -5.89 -4.57 1.01
CA VAL A 213 -6.70 -3.56 1.70
C VAL A 213 -8.14 -4.05 1.77
N ARG A 214 -8.98 -3.44 2.62
CA ARG A 214 -10.42 -3.75 2.67
C ARG A 214 -11.09 -3.31 1.35
N GLY A 215 -11.98 -4.17 0.87
CA GLY A 215 -12.71 -4.05 -0.40
C GLY A 215 -13.96 -3.20 -0.31
#